data_AF-A0A5R2N4X1-F1
#
_entry.id   AF-A0A5R2N4X1-F1
#
_cell.length_a   1.000
_cell.length_b   1.000
_cell.length_c   1.000
_cell.angle_alpha   90.00
_cell.angle_beta   90.00
_cell.angle_gamma   90.00
#
_symmetry.space_group_name_H-M   'P 1'
#
loop_
_entity.id
_entity.type
_entity.pdbx_description
1 polymer ?
#
loop_
_entity_poly.entity_id
_entity_poly.type
_entity_poly.pdbx_seq_one_letter_code
_entity_poly.pdbx_strand_id
1 'polypeptide(L)'
;AQASSAHTDVGFYLVGPRRLELEKAIEYRPTVSQTVKRTFAKTGWLGIVLPVFALTALLLVLSGNALSNLGLSVPSIVLMLALFAVPASEGALAFFNTVVSLFLKPTRLIGYDYRHGVPPEARTLVVVPSLIGSRDDVEENIRNIEVHYLANLADEIHFALLSDWPDSKIE
;
A
#
# COMPACT_ATOMS: atom_id res chain seq x y z
N ALA A 1 -3.63 18.20 36.75
CA ALA A 1 -2.27 17.70 36.96
C ALA A 1 -2.23 16.23 36.56
N GLN A 2 -1.69 15.94 35.38
CA GLN A 2 -1.32 14.57 34.96
C GLN A 2 -0.02 14.72 34.14
N ALA A 3 1.10 14.71 34.86
CA ALA A 3 2.39 14.40 34.28
C ALA A 3 2.57 12.89 34.45
N SER A 4 2.67 12.15 33.34
CA SER A 4 2.92 10.70 33.37
C SER A 4 3.49 10.25 32.02
N SER A 5 4.83 10.29 31.93
CA SER A 5 5.68 9.56 30.99
C SER A 5 5.29 9.57 29.50
N ALA A 6 5.47 10.72 28.84
CA ALA A 6 5.83 10.72 27.43
C ALA A 6 7.23 10.10 27.32
N HIS A 7 7.31 8.76 27.30
CA HIS A 7 8.49 8.09 26.80
C HIS A 7 8.83 8.75 25.47
N THR A 8 10.00 9.37 25.42
CA THR A 8 10.51 10.04 24.24
C THR A 8 10.62 8.99 23.15
N ASP A 9 9.57 8.84 22.36
CA ASP A 9 9.55 7.90 21.25
C ASP A 9 10.59 8.37 20.24
N VAL A 10 11.76 7.73 20.29
CA VAL A 10 12.88 8.01 19.40
C VAL A 10 12.45 7.81 17.94
N GLY A 11 11.46 6.95 17.69
CA GLY A 11 10.82 6.74 16.38
C GLY A 11 10.27 8.03 15.78
N PHE A 12 9.78 8.97 16.60
CA PHE A 12 9.27 10.26 16.16
C PHE A 12 10.34 11.13 15.46
N TYR A 13 11.61 10.99 15.85
CA TYR A 13 12.76 11.66 15.25
C TYR A 13 13.49 10.79 14.22
N LEU A 14 13.38 9.46 14.28
CA LEU A 14 14.04 8.57 13.31
C LEU A 14 13.22 8.38 12.03
N VAL A 15 11.92 8.12 12.17
CA VAL A 15 11.01 7.79 11.05
C VAL A 15 9.78 8.69 11.01
N GLY A 16 9.51 9.45 12.08
CA GLY A 16 8.35 10.32 12.20
C GLY A 16 8.52 11.74 11.62
N PRO A 17 7.51 12.61 11.85
CA PRO A 17 7.46 13.97 11.29
C PRO A 17 8.65 14.85 11.67
N ARG A 18 9.29 14.64 12.83
CA ARG A 18 10.42 15.45 13.32
C ARG A 18 11.78 14.96 12.85
N ARG A 19 11.83 14.02 11.90
CA ARG A 19 13.07 13.54 11.30
C ARG A 19 13.93 14.65 10.69
N LEU A 20 13.31 15.67 10.07
CA LEU A 20 14.07 16.78 9.49
C LEU A 20 14.81 17.61 10.57
N GLU A 21 14.30 17.65 11.80
CA GLU A 21 14.98 18.34 12.91
C GLU A 21 16.22 17.55 13.33
N LEU A 22 16.11 16.22 13.43
CA LEU A 22 17.26 15.35 13.68
C LEU A 22 18.31 15.46 12.57
N GLU A 23 17.89 15.42 11.30
CA GLU A 23 18.80 15.55 10.16
C GLU A 23 19.55 16.88 10.16
N LYS A 24 18.89 17.98 10.54
CA LYS A 24 19.54 19.29 10.69
C LYS A 24 20.51 19.31 11.87
N ALA A 25 20.14 18.75 13.01
CA ALA A 25 20.97 18.73 14.21
C ALA A 25 22.28 17.94 14.03
N ILE A 26 22.25 16.90 13.19
CA ILE A 26 23.44 16.08 12.86
C ILE A 26 24.10 16.47 11.53
N GLU A 27 23.65 17.56 10.90
CA GLU A 27 24.12 18.04 9.58
C GLU A 27 24.06 16.96 8.46
N TYR A 28 23.07 16.07 8.54
CA TYR A 28 22.91 14.99 7.57
C TYR A 28 22.50 15.53 6.20
N ARG A 29 23.24 15.11 5.16
CA ARG A 29 22.91 15.40 3.77
C ARG A 29 22.34 14.14 3.11
N PRO A 30 21.03 14.10 2.78
CA PRO A 30 20.43 12.94 2.15
C PRO A 30 21.01 12.73 0.75
N THR A 31 21.10 11.47 0.33
CA THR A 31 21.53 11.16 -1.04
C THR A 31 20.45 11.55 -2.05
N VAL A 32 20.83 11.73 -3.31
CA VAL A 32 19.90 12.07 -4.40
C VAL A 32 18.77 11.03 -4.49
N SER A 33 19.11 9.75 -4.40
CA SER A 33 18.13 8.65 -4.41
C SER A 33 17.13 8.74 -3.26
N GLN A 34 17.57 9.08 -2.05
CA GLN A 34 16.67 9.27 -0.90
C GLN A 34 15.74 10.46 -1.10
N THR A 35 16.25 11.56 -1.66
CA THR A 35 15.46 12.76 -1.93
C THR A 35 14.36 12.50 -2.96
N VAL A 36 14.70 11.77 -4.05
CA VAL A 36 13.72 11.35 -5.06
C VAL A 36 12.65 10.43 -4.44
N LYS A 37 13.06 9.41 -3.66
CA LYS A 37 12.11 8.51 -2.98
C LYS A 37 11.15 9.26 -2.05
N ARG A 38 11.67 10.22 -1.26
CA ARG A 38 10.86 11.04 -0.35
C ARG A 38 9.88 11.93 -1.12
N THR A 39 10.33 12.53 -2.21
CA THR A 39 9.48 13.41 -3.04
C THR A 39 8.38 12.60 -3.71
N PHE A 40 8.71 11.45 -4.26
CA PHE A 40 7.74 10.52 -4.85
C PHE A 40 6.68 10.07 -3.83
N ALA A 41 7.07 9.73 -2.60
CA ALA A 41 6.14 9.36 -1.54
C ALA A 41 5.17 10.50 -1.15
N LYS A 42 5.59 11.77 -1.30
CA LYS A 42 4.75 12.94 -1.01
C LYS A 42 3.71 13.22 -2.09
N THR A 43 3.95 12.81 -3.33
CA THR A 43 3.02 13.01 -4.46
C THR A 43 1.72 12.23 -4.32
N GLY A 44 1.67 11.23 -3.42
CA GLY A 44 0.49 10.39 -3.22
C GLY A 44 0.04 9.70 -4.50
N TRP A 45 -1.27 9.63 -4.71
CA TRP A 45 -1.88 8.96 -5.88
C TRP A 45 -1.49 9.61 -7.22
N LEU A 46 -1.22 10.92 -7.25
CA LEU A 46 -0.80 11.64 -8.46
C LEU A 46 0.57 11.16 -8.97
N GLY A 47 1.44 10.68 -8.08
CA GLY A 47 2.73 10.09 -8.45
C GLY A 47 2.60 8.81 -9.28
N ILE A 48 1.42 8.17 -9.26
CA ILE A 48 1.10 6.95 -10.01
C ILE A 48 0.31 7.31 -11.26
N VAL A 49 -0.76 8.10 -11.11
CA VAL A 49 -1.70 8.35 -12.21
C VAL A 49 -1.07 9.15 -13.34
N LEU A 50 -0.29 10.19 -13.05
CA LEU A 50 0.33 11.02 -14.09
C LEU A 50 1.28 10.23 -15.01
N PRO A 51 2.27 9.47 -14.50
CA PRO A 51 3.17 8.71 -15.38
C PRO A 51 2.47 7.57 -16.12
N VAL A 52 1.52 6.87 -15.49
CA VAL A 52 0.75 5.81 -16.16
C VAL A 52 -0.11 6.38 -17.28
N PHE A 53 -0.81 7.49 -17.02
CA PHE A 53 -1.60 8.19 -18.04
C PHE A 53 -0.73 8.70 -19.18
N ALA A 54 0.41 9.34 -18.88
CA ALA A 54 1.35 9.82 -19.89
C ALA A 54 1.89 8.67 -20.77
N LEU A 55 2.24 7.54 -20.16
CA LEU A 55 2.72 6.37 -20.89
C LEU A 55 1.61 5.74 -21.75
N THR A 56 0.38 5.70 -21.24
CA THR A 56 -0.79 5.21 -22.00
C THR A 56 -1.07 6.12 -23.20
N ALA A 57 -1.08 7.44 -22.99
CA ALA A 57 -1.26 8.42 -24.05
C ALA A 57 -0.15 8.32 -25.10
N LEU A 58 1.10 8.12 -24.68
CA LEU A 58 2.23 7.90 -25.58
C LEU A 58 2.00 6.65 -26.46
N LEU A 59 1.60 5.52 -25.87
CA LEU A 59 1.29 4.30 -26.62
C LEU A 59 0.15 4.51 -27.62
N LEU A 60 -0.91 5.22 -27.22
CA LEU A 60 -2.03 5.54 -28.13
C LEU A 60 -1.60 6.44 -29.28
N VAL A 61 -0.78 7.46 -29.02
CA VAL A 61 -0.26 8.36 -30.07
C VAL A 61 0.66 7.60 -31.02
N LEU A 62 1.54 6.75 -30.52
CA LEU A 62 2.43 5.92 -31.36
C LEU A 62 1.63 4.95 -32.23
N SER A 63 0.66 4.24 -31.65
CA SER A 63 -0.23 3.34 -32.39
C SER A 63 -1.09 4.09 -33.42
N GLY A 64 -1.63 5.26 -33.06
CA GLY A 64 -2.44 6.08 -33.95
C GLY A 64 -1.65 6.58 -35.17
N ASN A 65 -0.42 7.07 -34.95
CA ASN A 65 0.48 7.46 -36.03
C ASN A 65 0.84 6.27 -36.93
N ALA A 66 1.12 5.10 -36.34
CA ALA A 66 1.42 3.89 -37.11
C ALA A 66 0.23 3.46 -37.99
N LEU A 67 -1.00 3.46 -37.45
CA LEU A 67 -2.22 3.14 -38.20
C LEU A 67 -2.51 4.18 -39.29
N SER A 68 -2.24 5.46 -39.04
CA SER A 68 -2.37 6.53 -40.04
C SER A 68 -1.38 6.32 -41.20
N ASN A 69 -0.14 5.93 -40.91
CA ASN A 69 0.87 5.64 -41.93
C ASN A 69 0.54 4.41 -42.79
N LEU A 70 -0.30 3.49 -42.28
CA LEU A 70 -0.84 2.36 -43.03
C LEU A 70 -2.01 2.75 -43.95
N GLY A 71 -2.43 4.02 -43.97
CA GLY A 71 -3.51 4.51 -44.82
C GLY A 71 -4.91 4.09 -44.38
N LEU A 72 -5.09 3.72 -43.11
CA LEU A 72 -6.39 3.34 -42.57
C LEU A 72 -7.33 4.55 -42.49
N SER A 73 -8.64 4.28 -42.64
CA SER A 73 -9.65 5.32 -42.49
C SER A 73 -9.73 5.84 -41.05
N VAL A 74 -10.02 7.14 -40.88
CA VAL A 74 -10.12 7.78 -39.55
C VAL A 74 -11.10 7.03 -38.61
N PRO A 75 -12.31 6.60 -39.04
CA PRO A 75 -13.20 5.82 -38.19
C PRO A 75 -12.60 4.48 -37.72
N SER A 76 -11.86 3.79 -38.60
CA SER A 76 -11.17 2.54 -38.26
C SER A 76 -10.08 2.78 -37.20
N ILE A 77 -9.30 3.85 -37.35
CA ILE A 77 -8.25 4.23 -36.39
C ILE A 77 -8.86 4.52 -35.02
N VAL A 78 -9.93 5.32 -34.97
CA VAL A 78 -10.62 5.66 -33.71
C VAL A 78 -11.13 4.40 -33.01
N LEU A 79 -11.78 3.48 -33.75
CA LEU A 79 -12.27 2.22 -33.20
C LEU A 79 -11.11 1.38 -32.64
N MET A 80 -10.03 1.20 -33.40
CA MET A 80 -8.87 0.41 -32.97
C MET A 80 -8.17 1.02 -31.74
N LEU A 81 -8.03 2.35 -31.68
CA LEU A 81 -7.48 3.02 -30.50
C LEU A 81 -8.38 2.87 -29.27
N ALA A 82 -9.71 2.94 -29.44
CA ALA A 82 -10.64 2.71 -28.35
C ALA A 82 -10.53 1.29 -27.77
N LEU A 83 -10.43 0.28 -28.65
CA LEU A 83 -10.19 -1.11 -28.25
C LEU A 83 -8.80 -1.32 -27.62
N PHE A 84 -7.78 -0.61 -28.10
CA PHE A 84 -6.41 -0.73 -27.60
C PHE A 84 -6.15 0.05 -26.30
N ALA A 85 -6.99 1.04 -25.96
CA ALA A 85 -6.79 1.88 -24.78
C ALA A 85 -6.72 1.08 -23.47
N VAL A 86 -7.57 0.07 -23.30
CA VAL A 86 -7.57 -0.78 -22.09
C VAL A 86 -6.27 -1.60 -21.99
N PRO A 87 -5.89 -2.43 -22.99
CA PRO A 87 -4.60 -3.11 -22.99
C PRO A 87 -3.39 -2.19 -22.83
N ALA A 88 -3.40 -1.01 -23.45
CA ALA A 88 -2.33 -0.03 -23.34
C ALA A 88 -2.19 0.50 -21.90
N SER A 89 -3.32 0.76 -21.23
CA SER A 89 -3.33 1.23 -19.84
C SER A 89 -2.83 0.16 -18.85
N GLU A 90 -3.24 -1.09 -19.04
CA GLU A 90 -2.76 -2.24 -18.24
C GLU A 90 -1.26 -2.45 -18.44
N GLY A 91 -0.78 -2.40 -19.69
CA GLY A 91 0.65 -2.48 -20.00
C GLY A 91 1.46 -1.34 -19.39
N ALA A 92 0.95 -0.11 -19.47
CA ALA A 92 1.58 1.06 -18.87
C ALA A 92 1.66 0.94 -17.34
N LEU A 93 0.59 0.46 -16.69
CA LEU A 93 0.55 0.24 -15.25
C LEU A 93 1.52 -0.87 -14.83
N ALA A 94 1.55 -2.00 -15.54
CA ALA A 94 2.46 -3.11 -15.26
C ALA A 94 3.93 -2.69 -15.42
N PHE A 95 4.24 -1.93 -16.48
CA PHE A 95 5.57 -1.36 -16.70
C PHE A 95 5.97 -0.42 -15.56
N PHE A 96 5.08 0.51 -15.20
CA PHE A 96 5.30 1.44 -14.09
C PHE A 96 5.56 0.70 -12.78
N ASN A 97 4.71 -0.27 -12.43
CA ASN A 97 4.86 -1.08 -11.21
C ASN A 97 6.20 -1.81 -11.20
N THR A 98 6.60 -2.41 -12.32
CA THR A 98 7.89 -3.11 -12.43
C THR A 98 9.07 -2.16 -12.20
N VAL A 99 9.08 -1.01 -12.87
CA VAL A 99 10.13 0.01 -12.70
C VAL A 99 10.17 0.49 -11.26
N VAL A 100 9.02 0.82 -10.67
CA VAL A 100 8.94 1.28 -9.28
C VAL A 100 9.44 0.20 -8.31
N SER A 101 9.09 -1.07 -8.50
CA SER A 101 9.57 -2.18 -7.66
C SER A 101 11.09 -2.39 -7.74
N LEU A 102 11.74 -2.09 -8.88
CA LEU A 102 13.20 -2.16 -9.01
C LEU A 102 13.91 -1.07 -8.21
N PHE A 103 13.32 0.13 -8.11
CA PHE A 103 13.94 1.27 -7.43
C PHE A 103 13.52 1.44 -5.97
N LEU A 104 12.27 1.12 -5.64
CA LEU A 104 11.74 1.24 -4.28
C LEU A 104 11.93 -0.07 -3.53
N LYS A 105 12.99 -0.13 -2.71
CA LYS A 105 13.18 -1.24 -1.77
C LYS A 105 11.94 -1.36 -0.85
N PRO A 106 11.35 -2.56 -0.74
CA PRO A 106 10.28 -2.84 0.22
C PRO A 106 10.74 -2.48 1.64
N THR A 107 9.85 -1.87 2.41
CA THR A 107 10.09 -1.64 3.83
C THR A 107 10.07 -3.00 4.52
N ARG A 108 11.14 -3.33 5.25
CA ARG A 108 11.11 -4.50 6.13
C ARG A 108 10.28 -4.14 7.35
N LEU A 109 9.22 -4.91 7.59
CA LEU A 109 8.52 -4.85 8.86
C LEU A 109 9.50 -5.33 9.94
N ILE A 110 9.70 -4.49 10.96
CA ILE A 110 10.53 -4.85 12.11
C ILE A 110 9.68 -5.80 12.95
N GLY A 111 10.16 -7.03 13.13
CA GLY A 111 9.56 -8.01 14.03
C GLY A 111 10.43 -8.20 15.27
N TYR A 112 9.80 -8.57 16.38
CA TYR A 112 10.51 -9.07 17.55
C TYR A 112 11.15 -10.42 17.23
N ASP A 113 12.32 -10.70 17.82
CA ASP A 113 13.07 -11.93 17.56
C ASP A 113 12.54 -13.12 18.37
N TYR A 114 11.24 -13.42 18.21
CA TYR A 114 10.55 -14.53 18.87
C TYR A 114 10.61 -15.83 18.05
N ARG A 115 11.83 -16.22 17.61
CA ARG A 115 12.04 -17.41 16.76
C ARG A 115 11.63 -18.72 17.40
N HIS A 116 11.56 -18.75 18.72
CA HIS A 116 11.24 -19.94 19.51
C HIS A 116 9.85 -19.84 20.16
N GLY A 117 9.01 -18.93 19.68
CA GLY A 117 7.71 -18.62 20.27
C GLY A 117 7.73 -17.33 21.08
N VAL A 118 6.53 -16.82 21.33
CA VAL A 118 6.29 -15.62 22.16
C VAL A 118 6.40 -16.04 23.63
N PRO A 119 7.21 -15.37 24.46
CA PRO A 119 7.31 -15.72 25.88
C PRO A 119 6.09 -15.20 26.67
N PRO A 120 5.81 -15.76 27.87
CA PRO A 120 4.62 -15.41 28.65
C PRO A 120 4.50 -13.91 29.02
N GLU A 121 5.64 -13.23 29.21
CA GLU A 121 5.68 -11.79 29.46
C GLU A 121 5.26 -10.94 28.25
N ALA A 122 5.26 -11.52 27.04
CA ALA A 122 4.89 -10.88 25.78
C ALA A 122 3.59 -11.46 25.17
N ARG A 123 2.78 -12.15 25.99
CA ARG A 123 1.47 -12.68 25.57
C ARG A 123 0.67 -11.65 24.79
N THR A 124 0.17 -12.06 23.63
CA THR A 124 -0.40 -11.14 22.64
C THR A 124 -1.81 -11.55 22.28
N LEU A 125 -2.75 -10.60 22.34
CA LEU A 125 -4.10 -10.75 21.82
C LEU A 125 -4.22 -10.05 20.47
N VAL A 126 -4.40 -10.81 19.40
CA VAL A 126 -4.68 -10.31 18.05
C VAL A 126 -6.17 -10.07 17.92
N VAL A 127 -6.56 -8.80 17.82
CA VAL A 127 -7.96 -8.39 17.67
C VAL A 127 -8.24 -8.13 16.19
N VAL A 128 -9.16 -8.90 15.61
CA VAL A 128 -9.61 -8.75 14.23
C VAL A 128 -10.91 -7.92 14.22
N PRO A 129 -10.90 -6.67 13.71
CA PRO A 129 -12.11 -5.87 13.61
C PRO A 129 -13.00 -6.41 12.48
N SER A 130 -14.31 -6.44 12.70
CA SER A 130 -15.28 -6.86 11.69
C SER A 130 -16.64 -6.19 11.86
N LEU A 131 -17.41 -6.10 10.77
CA LEU A 131 -18.82 -5.71 10.80
C LEU A 131 -19.69 -6.93 10.54
N ILE A 132 -20.78 -7.07 11.30
CA ILE A 132 -21.73 -8.18 11.15
C ILE A 132 -22.99 -7.65 10.49
N GLY A 133 -23.05 -7.65 9.16
CA GLY A 133 -24.24 -7.26 8.39
C GLY A 133 -25.17 -8.42 8.07
N SER A 134 -24.64 -9.65 8.05
CA SER A 134 -25.38 -10.85 7.71
C SER A 134 -24.94 -12.07 8.52
N ARG A 135 -25.70 -13.17 8.42
CA ARG A 135 -25.29 -14.46 9.00
C ARG A 135 -24.08 -15.06 8.29
N ASP A 136 -23.93 -14.80 6.99
CA ASP A 136 -22.79 -15.28 6.22
C ASP A 136 -21.50 -14.60 6.68
N ASP A 137 -21.57 -13.31 7.06
CA ASP A 137 -20.44 -12.57 7.62
C ASP A 137 -19.96 -13.21 8.93
N VAL A 138 -20.88 -13.71 9.77
CA VAL A 138 -20.51 -14.41 11.02
C VAL A 138 -19.72 -15.68 10.71
N GLU A 139 -20.20 -16.48 9.76
CA GLU A 139 -19.54 -17.73 9.35
C GLU A 139 -18.14 -17.45 8.79
N GLU A 140 -18.01 -16.42 7.93
CA GLU A 140 -16.73 -16.00 7.37
C GLU A 140 -15.75 -15.51 8.45
N ASN A 141 -16.21 -14.68 9.39
CA ASN A 141 -15.40 -14.17 10.49
C ASN A 141 -14.87 -15.28 11.40
N ILE A 142 -15.72 -16.26 11.75
CA ILE A 142 -15.32 -17.42 12.55
C ILE A 142 -14.27 -18.24 11.80
N ARG A 143 -14.52 -18.54 10.53
CA ARG A 143 -13.58 -19.28 9.67
C ARG A 143 -12.23 -18.58 9.56
N ASN A 144 -12.22 -17.26 9.41
CA ASN A 144 -10.98 -16.48 9.32
C ASN A 144 -10.17 -16.55 10.62
N ILE A 145 -10.82 -16.40 11.78
CA ILE A 145 -10.15 -16.56 13.08
C ILE A 145 -9.61 -17.97 13.26
N GLU A 146 -10.37 -19.00 12.87
CA GLU A 146 -9.94 -20.39 12.94
C GLU A 146 -8.68 -20.62 12.09
N VAL A 147 -8.66 -20.15 10.84
CA VAL A 147 -7.48 -20.23 9.97
C VAL A 147 -6.28 -19.53 10.59
N HIS A 148 -6.47 -18.34 11.18
CA HIS A 148 -5.38 -17.61 11.84
C HIS A 148 -4.84 -18.33 13.07
N TYR A 149 -5.71 -18.92 13.88
CA TYR A 149 -5.33 -19.73 15.05
C TYR A 149 -4.55 -20.98 14.62
N LEU A 150 -5.07 -21.72 13.64
CA LEU A 150 -4.42 -22.95 13.15
C LEU A 150 -3.09 -22.68 12.44
N ALA A 151 -2.94 -21.53 11.78
CA ALA A 151 -1.67 -21.12 11.19
C ALA A 151 -0.63 -20.66 12.23
N ASN A 152 -1.07 -20.29 13.44
CA ASN A 152 -0.22 -19.73 14.50
C ASN A 152 -0.50 -20.40 15.85
N LEU A 153 -0.13 -21.67 15.97
CA LEU A 153 -0.32 -22.50 17.17
C LEU A 153 0.64 -22.17 18.33
N ALA A 154 1.13 -20.93 18.42
CA ALA A 154 1.98 -20.51 19.52
C ALA A 154 1.12 -20.26 20.77
N ASP A 155 1.49 -20.87 21.90
CA ASP A 155 0.67 -20.89 23.13
C ASP A 155 0.28 -19.50 23.66
N GLU A 156 1.14 -18.50 23.43
CA GLU A 156 0.99 -17.14 23.96
C GLU A 156 0.35 -16.14 22.96
N ILE A 157 -0.18 -16.64 21.83
CA ILE A 157 -0.94 -15.84 20.86
C ILE A 157 -2.42 -16.22 20.92
N HIS A 158 -3.26 -15.24 21.25
CA HIS A 158 -4.70 -15.41 21.30
C HIS A 158 -5.37 -14.55 20.23
N PHE A 159 -6.56 -14.96 19.79
CA PHE A 159 -7.33 -14.25 18.78
C PHE A 159 -8.69 -13.84 19.36
N ALA A 160 -9.15 -12.64 19.00
CA ALA A 160 -10.48 -12.15 19.33
C ALA A 160 -11.09 -11.42 18.13
N LEU A 161 -12.42 -11.47 18.02
CA LEU A 161 -13.19 -10.65 17.09
C LEU A 161 -13.66 -9.38 17.82
N LEU A 162 -13.42 -8.21 17.23
CA LEU A 162 -14.06 -6.97 17.64
C LEU A 162 -15.12 -6.62 16.61
N SER A 163 -16.38 -6.90 16.94
CA SER A 163 -17.50 -6.74 16.00
C SER A 163 -18.36 -5.53 16.31
N ASP A 164 -18.88 -4.91 15.26
CA ASP A 164 -19.99 -3.94 15.32
C ASP A 164 -21.04 -4.23 14.24
N TRP A 165 -22.21 -3.58 14.33
CA TRP A 165 -23.23 -3.63 13.28
C TRP A 165 -22.91 -2.61 12.18
N PRO A 166 -23.38 -2.81 10.93
CA PRO A 166 -23.30 -1.79 9.91
C PRO A 166 -24.05 -0.53 10.34
N ASP A 167 -23.55 0.63 9.90
CA ASP A 167 -24.20 1.91 10.16
C ASP A 167 -25.67 1.90 9.71
N SER A 168 -26.52 2.54 10.52
CA SER A 168 -27.94 2.73 10.19
C SER A 168 -28.07 3.53 8.88
N LYS A 169 -29.08 3.18 8.07
CA LYS A 169 -29.44 3.97 6.88
C LYS A 169 -30.07 5.32 7.22
N ILE A 170 -30.39 5.55 8.49
CA ILE A 170 -31.05 6.75 9.00
C ILE A 170 -30.29 7.19 10.25
N GLU A 171 -29.82 8.43 10.22
CA GLU A 171 -29.18 9.14 11.34
C GLU A 171 -30.19 9.56 12.41
#